data_AF-A0A944QHM1-F1
#
_entry.id   AF-A0A944QHM1-F1
#
_cell.length_a   1.000
_cell.length_b   1.000
_cell.length_c   1.000
_cell.angle_alpha   90.00
_cell.angle_beta   90.00
_cell.angle_gamma   90.00
#
_symmetry.space_group_name_H-M   'P 1'
#
loop_
_entity.id
_entity.type
_entity.pdbx_description
1 polymer ?
#
loop_
_entity_poly.entity_id
_entity_poly.type
_entity_poly.pdbx_seq_one_letter_code
_entity_poly.pdbx_strand_id
1 'polypeptide(L)'
;MNAMISDRTERKMTAYDSSGIAKYVFESDEAPAWLVASVPGAAEAREAWLAANERGRELTRAKRATEKAAPATKLTKIQNGVGVTAGPAHGVTYAEWESGQFAIREAENAVAAQARRSLAALKKYDGAVYGNTLTADELRQCAAEHALKKHEEAVVAWEALKAILGERDAARNAAGRPGAHWATRSKAVTGELGSEAKSERILDARIESFDVEAVRLASTGEKVMSAAEILAAETKALEDAFKAGAVAARKRGRAQGFN
;
A
#
# COMPACT_ATOMS: atom_id res chain seq x y z
N MET A 1 -5.22 25.52 -17.59
CA MET A 1 -6.15 25.00 -16.56
C MET A 1 -5.33 24.13 -15.62
N ASN A 2 -5.01 24.66 -14.43
CA ASN A 2 -4.32 23.90 -13.40
C ASN A 2 -5.29 22.88 -12.84
N ALA A 3 -5.10 21.60 -13.21
CA ALA A 3 -5.76 20.52 -12.50
C ALA A 3 -5.34 20.64 -11.04
N MET A 4 -6.34 20.91 -10.19
CA MET A 4 -6.27 20.73 -8.76
C MET A 4 -5.58 19.40 -8.49
N ILE A 5 -4.35 19.45 -7.99
CA ILE A 5 -3.84 18.42 -7.08
C ILE A 5 -4.82 18.51 -5.91
N SER A 6 -5.87 17.69 -5.98
CA SER A 6 -6.88 17.59 -4.95
C SER A 6 -6.16 17.46 -3.63
N ASP A 7 -6.38 18.45 -2.77
CA ASP A 7 -6.42 18.33 -1.31
C ASP A 7 -5.71 17.06 -0.83
N ARG A 8 -4.39 17.15 -0.62
CA ARG A 8 -3.60 16.09 0.02
C ARG A 8 -4.36 15.74 1.29
N THR A 9 -5.08 14.62 1.23
CA THR A 9 -5.81 14.06 2.36
C THR A 9 -4.81 14.01 3.49
N GLU A 10 -4.98 14.83 4.52
CA GLU A 10 -4.09 14.82 5.67
C GLU A 10 -4.02 13.37 6.15
N ARG A 11 -2.86 12.73 5.98
CA ARG A 11 -2.68 11.33 6.40
C ARG A 11 -2.97 11.27 7.88
N LYS A 12 -4.05 10.58 8.23
CA LYS A 12 -4.55 10.56 9.60
C LYS A 12 -3.68 9.62 10.40
N MET A 13 -2.81 10.21 11.22
CA MET A 13 -1.98 9.51 12.20
C MET A 13 -2.65 9.61 13.57
N THR A 14 -2.74 8.51 14.30
CA THR A 14 -3.29 8.50 15.66
C THR A 14 -2.34 7.82 16.63
N ALA A 15 -2.34 8.34 17.86
CA ALA A 15 -1.76 7.67 19.01
C ALA A 15 -2.89 7.17 19.90
N TYR A 16 -2.74 5.96 20.42
CA TYR A 16 -3.68 5.37 21.34
C TYR A 16 -3.09 5.46 22.75
N ASP A 17 -3.65 6.33 23.56
CA ASP A 17 -3.28 6.58 24.95
C ASP A 17 -3.27 5.29 25.81
N SER A 18 -4.19 4.38 25.54
CA SER A 18 -4.34 3.11 26.26
C SER A 18 -3.34 2.01 25.84
N SER A 19 -2.64 2.16 24.72
CA SER A 19 -1.74 1.13 24.18
C SER A 19 -0.30 1.60 23.93
N GLY A 20 0.02 2.87 24.18
CA GLY A 20 1.40 3.37 24.10
C GLY A 20 1.99 3.43 22.69
N ILE A 21 1.17 3.14 21.68
CA ILE A 21 1.57 3.02 20.27
C ILE A 21 0.95 4.12 19.41
N ALA A 22 1.61 4.42 18.30
CA ALA A 22 1.09 5.26 17.23
C ALA A 22 1.02 4.47 15.93
N LYS A 23 -0.05 4.69 15.16
CA LYS A 23 -0.27 4.07 13.85
C LYS A 23 -1.01 5.00 12.90
N TYR A 24 -0.96 4.68 11.62
CA TYR A 24 -1.90 5.25 10.65
C TYR A 24 -3.32 4.76 10.96
N VAL A 25 -4.31 5.64 10.74
CA VAL A 25 -5.73 5.26 10.86
C VAL A 25 -6.09 4.23 9.81
N PHE A 26 -5.58 4.40 8.59
CA PHE A 26 -5.72 3.45 7.50
C PHE A 26 -4.35 2.87 7.13
N GLU A 27 -4.25 1.55 7.01
CA GLU A 27 -2.99 0.90 6.60
C GLU A 27 -2.56 1.30 5.19
N SER A 28 -3.52 1.68 4.33
CA SER A 28 -3.26 2.23 2.99
C SER A 28 -2.47 3.53 2.99
N ASP A 29 -2.45 4.25 4.12
CA ASP A 29 -1.74 5.51 4.26
C ASP A 29 -0.26 5.30 4.65
N GLU A 30 0.11 4.08 5.08
CA GLU A 30 1.52 3.73 5.33
C GLU A 30 2.27 3.64 3.99
N ALA A 31 3.48 4.20 3.97
CA ALA A 31 4.30 4.16 2.78
C ALA A 31 4.64 2.72 2.37
N PRO A 32 4.47 2.36 1.09
CA PRO A 32 4.81 1.03 0.62
C PRO A 32 6.33 0.79 0.74
N ALA A 33 6.72 -0.46 0.95
CA ALA A 33 8.11 -0.83 1.24
C ALA A 33 9.11 -0.34 0.18
N TRP A 34 8.72 -0.31 -1.10
CA TRP A 34 9.57 0.20 -2.18
C TRP A 34 9.89 1.68 -2.01
N LEU A 35 8.91 2.49 -1.59
CA LEU A 35 9.10 3.93 -1.38
C LEU A 35 10.01 4.18 -0.18
N VAL A 36 9.85 3.38 0.88
CA VAL A 36 10.73 3.45 2.07
C VAL A 36 12.17 3.10 1.72
N ALA A 37 12.39 2.14 0.82
CA ALA A 37 13.73 1.76 0.36
C ALA A 37 14.39 2.83 -0.51
N SER A 38 13.60 3.57 -1.29
CA SER A 38 14.09 4.62 -2.20
C SER A 38 14.39 5.95 -1.51
N VAL A 39 13.79 6.24 -0.35
CA VAL A 39 13.96 7.51 0.34
C VAL A 39 15.09 7.43 1.39
N PRO A 40 16.15 8.26 1.28
CA PRO A 40 17.22 8.29 2.26
C PRO A 40 16.71 8.56 3.69
N GLY A 41 17.16 7.75 4.65
CA GLY A 41 16.77 7.88 6.06
C GLY A 41 15.33 7.47 6.41
N ALA A 42 14.49 7.10 5.43
CA ALA A 42 13.14 6.64 5.70
C ALA A 42 13.12 5.28 6.41
N ALA A 43 14.03 4.36 6.05
CA ALA A 43 14.17 3.07 6.71
C ALA A 43 14.53 3.23 8.20
N GLU A 44 15.53 4.07 8.51
CA GLU A 44 15.95 4.36 9.89
C GLU A 44 14.81 5.03 10.69
N ALA A 45 14.08 5.96 10.08
CA ALA A 45 12.94 6.61 10.72
C ALA A 45 11.80 5.61 10.99
N ARG A 46 11.56 4.67 10.07
CA ARG A 46 10.60 3.58 10.24
C ARG A 46 11.00 2.66 11.39
N GLU A 47 12.27 2.24 11.44
CA GLU A 47 12.80 1.42 12.53
C GLU A 47 12.70 2.13 13.88
N ALA A 48 13.00 3.42 13.94
CA ALA A 48 12.84 4.22 15.16
C ALA A 48 11.36 4.28 15.62
N TRP A 49 10.42 4.42 14.70
CA TRP A 49 8.98 4.36 15.01
C TRP A 49 8.56 2.97 15.50
N LEU A 50 9.00 1.89 14.85
CA LEU A 50 8.73 0.52 15.27
C LEU A 50 9.33 0.23 16.65
N ALA A 51 10.55 0.67 16.93
CA ALA A 51 11.19 0.54 18.24
C ALA A 51 10.43 1.32 19.33
N ALA A 52 9.96 2.53 19.03
CA ALA A 52 9.13 3.30 19.95
C ALA A 52 7.79 2.60 20.25
N ASN A 53 7.17 1.96 19.24
CA ASN A 53 5.96 1.17 19.41
C ASN A 53 6.21 -0.10 20.24
N GLU A 54 7.33 -0.80 20.07
CA GLU A 54 7.65 -1.98 20.88
C GLU A 54 7.82 -1.60 22.36
N ARG A 55 8.52 -0.50 22.64
CA ARG A 55 8.58 0.08 24.01
C ARG A 55 7.19 0.40 24.57
N GLY A 56 6.30 0.93 23.73
CA GLY A 56 4.90 1.16 24.08
C GLY A 56 4.18 -0.12 24.51
N ARG A 57 4.36 -1.20 23.74
CA ARG A 57 3.80 -2.53 24.07
C ARG A 57 4.34 -3.08 25.38
N GLU A 58 5.64 -2.93 25.65
CA GLU A 58 6.26 -3.31 26.93
C GLU A 58 5.61 -2.56 28.11
N LEU A 59 5.47 -1.24 27.99
CA LEU A 59 4.84 -0.42 29.03
C LEU A 59 3.36 -0.75 29.22
N THR A 60 2.62 -1.06 28.16
CA THR A 60 1.23 -1.52 28.28
C THR A 60 1.14 -2.90 28.94
N ARG A 61 2.06 -3.82 28.65
CA ARG A 61 2.14 -5.11 29.36
C ARG A 61 2.44 -4.90 30.84
N ALA A 62 3.36 -4.00 31.18
CA ALA A 62 3.67 -3.63 32.55
C ALA A 62 2.46 -2.99 33.25
N LYS A 63 1.77 -2.03 32.61
CA LYS A 63 0.52 -1.43 33.11
C LYS A 63 -0.52 -2.51 33.43
N ARG A 64 -0.77 -3.44 32.51
CA ARG A 64 -1.73 -4.54 32.73
C ARG A 64 -1.30 -5.47 33.87
N ALA A 65 0.00 -5.71 34.02
CA ALA A 65 0.52 -6.46 35.15
C ALA A 65 0.26 -5.73 36.48
N THR A 66 0.48 -4.40 36.52
CA THR A 66 0.16 -3.55 37.67
C THR A 66 -1.33 -3.56 38.00
N GLU A 67 -2.21 -3.39 36.99
CA GLU A 67 -3.68 -3.48 37.16
C GLU A 67 -4.11 -4.85 37.70
N LYS A 68 -3.48 -5.93 37.24
CA LYS A 68 -3.77 -7.30 37.71
C LYS A 68 -3.26 -7.52 39.14
N ALA A 69 -2.07 -6.99 39.45
CA ALA A 69 -1.40 -7.12 40.74
C ALA A 69 -1.97 -6.19 41.81
N ALA A 70 -2.84 -5.25 41.45
CA ALA A 70 -3.57 -4.38 42.37
C ALA A 70 -5.01 -4.92 42.61
N PRO A 71 -5.22 -6.04 43.32
CA PRO A 71 -6.57 -6.51 43.67
C PRO A 71 -7.32 -5.48 44.51
N ALA A 72 -6.59 -4.62 45.22
CA ALA A 72 -7.07 -3.46 45.96
C ALA A 72 -7.95 -2.50 45.14
N THR A 73 -7.68 -2.33 43.85
CA THR A 73 -8.34 -1.33 43.00
C THR A 73 -9.53 -1.87 42.21
N LYS A 74 -9.84 -3.17 42.34
CA LYS A 74 -11.04 -3.77 41.77
C LYS A 74 -12.28 -3.31 42.55
N LEU A 75 -12.91 -2.25 42.04
CA LEU A 75 -14.23 -1.79 42.48
C LEU A 75 -15.20 -2.98 42.56
N THR A 76 -15.74 -3.25 43.74
CA THR A 76 -16.69 -4.34 43.97
C THR A 76 -17.97 -4.11 43.17
N LYS A 77 -18.44 -5.16 42.49
CA LYS A 77 -19.67 -5.17 41.70
C LYS A 77 -20.93 -4.98 42.55
N ILE A 78 -21.88 -4.26 41.94
CA ILE A 78 -23.31 -4.06 42.18
C ILE A 78 -23.96 -4.92 43.29
N GLN A 79 -24.52 -4.24 44.30
CA GLN A 79 -25.69 -4.70 45.06
C GLN A 79 -26.84 -3.70 44.84
N ASN A 80 -28.04 -4.21 44.52
CA ASN A 80 -29.29 -3.44 44.43
C ASN A 80 -29.35 -2.32 43.37
N GLY A 81 -28.67 -2.47 42.23
CA GLY A 81 -28.87 -1.59 41.07
C GLY A 81 -28.29 -0.17 41.18
N VAL A 82 -27.63 0.19 42.29
CA VAL A 82 -26.92 1.48 42.46
C VAL A 82 -25.44 1.20 42.69
N GLY A 83 -24.58 1.69 41.78
CA GLY A 83 -23.13 1.56 41.91
C GLY A 83 -22.56 2.66 42.82
N VAL A 84 -22.13 2.30 44.03
CA VAL A 84 -21.51 3.20 45.03
C VAL A 84 -20.53 2.31 45.84
N THR A 85 -19.21 2.54 46.02
CA THR A 85 -18.35 3.73 45.80
C THR A 85 -16.85 3.37 45.70
N ALA A 86 -16.08 4.38 45.30
CA ALA A 86 -14.64 4.58 45.50
C ALA A 86 -14.17 4.31 46.95
N GLY A 87 -13.52 3.18 47.17
CA GLY A 87 -12.87 2.83 48.44
C GLY A 87 -12.09 1.51 48.35
N PRO A 88 -11.27 1.17 49.35
CA PRO A 88 -10.50 -0.07 49.41
C PRO A 88 -11.43 -1.30 49.46
N ALA A 89 -11.01 -2.39 48.81
CA ALA A 89 -11.68 -3.68 48.93
C ALA A 89 -11.60 -4.24 50.37
N HIS A 90 -12.49 -5.17 50.73
CA HIS A 90 -12.47 -5.79 52.06
C HIS A 90 -11.11 -6.45 52.33
N GLY A 91 -10.48 -6.08 53.46
CA GLY A 91 -9.19 -6.63 53.88
C GLY A 91 -7.98 -5.89 53.30
N VAL A 92 -8.22 -4.80 52.58
CA VAL A 92 -7.18 -3.90 52.05
C VAL A 92 -7.18 -2.61 52.86
N THR A 93 -6.00 -2.18 53.29
CA THR A 93 -5.85 -0.90 53.97
C THR A 93 -5.99 0.27 53.00
N TYR A 94 -6.38 1.44 53.49
CA TYR A 94 -6.47 2.63 52.66
C TYR A 94 -5.12 3.00 52.03
N ALA A 95 -4.01 2.79 52.76
CA ALA A 95 -2.65 2.99 52.26
C ALA A 95 -2.30 2.05 51.08
N GLU A 96 -2.66 0.76 51.17
CA GLU A 96 -2.47 -0.19 50.06
C GLU A 96 -3.32 0.19 48.85
N TRP A 97 -4.55 0.63 49.06
CA TRP A 97 -5.42 1.10 47.99
C TRP A 97 -4.89 2.36 47.29
N GLU A 98 -4.49 3.39 48.05
CA GLU A 98 -3.90 4.61 47.50
C GLU A 98 -2.60 4.32 46.76
N SER A 99 -1.74 3.44 47.30
CA SER A 99 -0.50 3.04 46.63
C SER A 99 -0.76 2.31 45.31
N GLY A 100 -1.79 1.46 45.25
CA GLY A 100 -2.22 0.79 44.03
C GLY A 100 -2.79 1.76 42.99
N GLN A 101 -3.62 2.71 43.41
CA GLN A 101 -4.15 3.77 42.53
C GLN A 101 -3.03 4.66 41.99
N PHE A 102 -2.06 5.02 42.84
CA PHE A 102 -0.89 5.79 42.44
C PHE A 102 -0.04 5.05 41.41
N ALA A 103 0.25 3.76 41.64
CA ALA A 103 1.02 2.94 40.71
C ALA A 103 0.33 2.76 39.34
N ILE A 104 -1.01 2.60 39.32
CA ILE A 104 -1.78 2.54 38.07
C ILE A 104 -1.70 3.88 37.33
N ARG A 105 -1.90 5.01 38.04
CA ARG A 105 -1.82 6.35 37.45
C ARG A 105 -0.42 6.65 36.90
N GLU A 106 0.63 6.24 37.59
CA GLU A 106 2.01 6.37 37.12
C GLU A 106 2.24 5.54 35.84
N ALA A 107 1.76 4.29 35.81
CA ALA A 107 1.82 3.46 34.63
C ALA A 107 1.02 4.05 33.45
N GLU A 108 -0.14 4.64 33.71
CA GLU A 108 -0.93 5.37 32.71
C GLU A 108 -0.20 6.58 32.14
N ASN A 109 0.40 7.38 33.01
CA ASN A 109 1.21 8.52 32.60
C ASN A 109 2.41 8.08 31.75
N ALA A 110 3.06 6.97 32.12
CA ALA A 110 4.17 6.42 31.35
C ALA A 110 3.73 5.93 29.95
N VAL A 111 2.61 5.22 29.86
CA VAL A 111 2.03 4.76 28.58
C VAL A 111 1.62 5.97 27.72
N ALA A 112 0.96 6.97 28.30
CA ALA A 112 0.55 8.18 27.58
C ALA A 112 1.75 9.00 27.08
N ALA A 113 2.80 9.13 27.91
CA ALA A 113 4.05 9.77 27.49
C ALA A 113 4.73 9.02 26.34
N GLN A 114 4.73 7.69 26.39
CA GLN A 114 5.27 6.86 25.30
C GLN A 114 4.43 6.96 24.03
N ALA A 115 3.09 7.00 24.12
CA ALA A 115 2.22 7.22 22.97
C ALA A 115 2.56 8.52 22.22
N ARG A 116 2.87 9.59 22.95
CA ARG A 116 3.33 10.86 22.36
C ARG A 116 4.69 10.73 21.65
N ARG A 117 5.62 9.97 22.23
CA ARG A 117 6.93 9.69 21.61
C ARG A 117 6.79 8.85 20.35
N SER A 118 5.96 7.81 20.39
CA SER A 118 5.63 6.99 19.23
C SER A 118 4.99 7.82 18.12
N LEU A 119 4.10 8.76 18.46
CA LEU A 119 3.50 9.68 17.49
C LEU A 119 4.52 10.65 16.88
N ALA A 120 5.43 11.18 17.68
CA ALA A 120 6.50 12.03 17.19
C ALA A 120 7.43 11.26 16.23
N ALA A 121 7.75 9.99 16.55
CA ALA A 121 8.51 9.12 15.67
C ALA A 121 7.76 8.82 14.36
N LEU A 122 6.45 8.53 14.43
CA LEU A 122 5.59 8.34 13.25
C LEU A 122 5.55 9.59 12.37
N LYS A 123 5.41 10.78 12.96
CA LYS A 123 5.46 12.05 12.21
C LYS A 123 6.83 12.30 11.56
N LYS A 124 7.92 11.92 12.24
CA LYS A 124 9.27 12.02 11.67
C LYS A 124 9.45 11.08 10.48
N TYR A 125 8.93 9.85 10.58
CA TYR A 125 8.90 8.90 9.46
C TYR A 125 8.05 9.42 8.29
N ASP A 126 6.82 9.90 8.56
CA ASP A 126 5.95 10.47 7.53
C ASP A 126 6.60 11.67 6.84
N GLY A 127 7.23 12.55 7.62
CA GLY A 127 8.01 13.68 7.11
C GLY A 127 9.24 13.25 6.31
N ALA A 128 9.93 12.17 6.69
CA ALA A 128 11.07 11.67 5.93
C ALA A 128 10.63 11.15 4.55
N VAL A 129 9.54 10.37 4.49
CA VAL A 129 9.05 9.76 3.25
C VAL A 129 8.37 10.76 2.32
N TYR A 130 7.54 11.63 2.87
CA TYR A 130 6.64 12.48 2.08
C TYR A 130 6.91 13.97 2.20
N GLY A 131 7.86 14.37 3.06
CA GLY A 131 8.20 15.77 3.29
C GLY A 131 9.16 16.29 2.22
N ASN A 132 8.70 16.46 0.99
CA ASN A 132 9.40 17.10 -0.14
C ASN A 132 10.90 16.73 -0.29
N THR A 133 11.30 15.56 0.23
CA THR A 133 12.67 15.07 0.25
C THR A 133 13.11 14.63 -1.14
N LEU A 134 12.15 14.13 -1.92
CA LEU A 134 12.29 13.83 -3.33
C LEU A 134 11.43 14.81 -4.14
N THR A 135 11.98 15.26 -5.26
CA THR A 135 11.25 15.97 -6.31
C THR A 135 10.20 15.05 -6.95
N ALA A 136 9.20 15.64 -7.60
CA ALA A 136 8.17 14.87 -8.29
C ALA A 136 8.75 13.94 -9.38
N ASP A 137 9.87 14.34 -9.99
CA ASP A 137 10.54 13.55 -11.02
C ASP A 137 11.35 12.39 -10.42
N GLU A 138 12.04 12.58 -9.30
CA GLU A 138 12.73 11.49 -8.57
C GLU A 138 11.73 10.44 -8.05
N LEU A 139 10.58 10.88 -7.54
CA LEU A 139 9.50 9.97 -7.15
C LEU A 139 8.96 9.17 -8.33
N ARG A 140 8.81 9.82 -9.51
CA ARG A 140 8.38 9.15 -10.73
C ARG A 140 9.41 8.11 -11.17
N GLN A 141 10.71 8.42 -11.12
CA GLN A 141 11.79 7.48 -11.45
C GLN A 141 11.77 6.27 -10.52
N CYS A 142 11.73 6.47 -9.20
CA CYS A 142 11.69 5.38 -8.22
C CYS A 142 10.45 4.49 -8.40
N ALA A 143 9.28 5.10 -8.68
CA ALA A 143 8.06 4.38 -8.96
C ALA A 143 8.16 3.56 -10.27
N ALA A 144 8.79 4.11 -11.30
CA ALA A 144 9.02 3.43 -12.57
C ALA A 144 9.97 2.24 -12.43
N GLU A 145 11.09 2.38 -11.71
CA GLU A 145 12.00 1.27 -11.42
C GLU A 145 11.30 0.13 -10.66
N HIS A 146 10.51 0.48 -9.65
CA HIS A 146 9.73 -0.52 -8.93
C HIS A 146 8.67 -1.19 -9.82
N ALA A 147 8.00 -0.42 -10.70
CA ALA A 147 7.03 -0.96 -11.63
C ALA A 147 7.66 -1.95 -12.62
N LEU A 148 8.86 -1.64 -13.16
CA LEU A 148 9.61 -2.56 -14.02
C LEU A 148 9.96 -3.85 -13.29
N LYS A 149 10.51 -3.75 -12.08
CA LYS A 149 10.83 -4.94 -11.26
C LYS A 149 9.59 -5.79 -10.98
N LYS A 150 8.45 -5.17 -10.69
CA LYS A 150 7.19 -5.89 -10.45
C LYS A 150 6.61 -6.51 -11.72
N HIS A 151 6.81 -5.86 -12.85
CA HIS A 151 6.46 -6.44 -14.14
C HIS A 151 7.29 -7.68 -14.44
N GLU A 152 8.61 -7.65 -14.23
CA GLU A 152 9.48 -8.83 -14.36
C GLU A 152 9.05 -9.98 -13.44
N GLU A 153 8.78 -9.70 -12.17
CA GLU A 153 8.25 -10.69 -11.22
C GLU A 153 6.90 -11.27 -11.69
N ALA A 154 6.02 -10.44 -12.25
CA ALA A 154 4.72 -10.86 -12.76
C ALA A 154 4.84 -11.75 -14.00
N VAL A 155 5.76 -11.44 -14.92
CA VAL A 155 6.06 -12.27 -16.10
C VAL A 155 6.53 -13.65 -15.66
N VAL A 156 7.51 -13.72 -14.74
CA VAL A 156 8.02 -15.00 -14.22
C VAL A 156 6.93 -15.80 -13.51
N ALA A 157 6.14 -15.16 -12.65
CA ALA A 157 5.03 -15.81 -11.95
C ALA A 157 3.97 -16.33 -12.93
N TRP A 158 3.73 -15.59 -14.01
CA TRP A 158 2.80 -15.99 -15.05
C TRP A 158 3.30 -17.19 -15.86
N GLU A 159 4.58 -17.23 -16.23
CA GLU A 159 5.15 -18.41 -16.91
C GLU A 159 5.08 -19.66 -16.03
N ALA A 160 5.39 -19.52 -14.73
CA ALA A 160 5.24 -20.62 -13.78
C ALA A 160 3.78 -21.09 -13.67
N LEU A 161 2.82 -20.17 -13.68
CA LEU A 161 1.40 -20.51 -13.66
C LEU A 161 0.97 -21.24 -14.95
N LYS A 162 1.43 -20.80 -16.13
CA LYS A 162 1.17 -21.49 -17.40
C LYS A 162 1.63 -22.94 -17.36
N ALA A 163 2.85 -23.19 -16.88
CA ALA A 163 3.37 -24.56 -16.75
C ALA A 163 2.49 -25.45 -15.86
N ILE A 164 2.08 -24.94 -14.68
CA ILE A 164 1.20 -25.68 -13.76
C ILE A 164 -0.20 -25.92 -14.36
N LEU A 165 -0.76 -24.93 -15.07
CA LEU A 165 -2.05 -25.06 -15.73
C LEU A 165 -2.00 -26.09 -16.87
N GLY A 166 -0.93 -26.10 -17.67
CA GLY A 166 -0.70 -27.08 -18.72
C GLY A 166 -0.60 -28.51 -18.18
N GLU A 167 0.17 -28.72 -17.10
CA GLU A 167 0.26 -30.03 -16.43
C GLU A 167 -1.10 -30.50 -15.90
N ARG A 168 -1.84 -29.59 -15.26
CA ARG A 168 -3.19 -29.88 -14.73
C ARG A 168 -4.16 -30.23 -15.84
N ASP A 169 -4.19 -29.44 -16.92
CA ASP A 169 -5.12 -29.63 -18.04
C ASP A 169 -4.75 -30.90 -18.83
N ALA A 170 -3.47 -31.23 -18.97
CA ALA A 170 -2.99 -32.51 -19.51
C ALA A 170 -3.40 -33.70 -18.64
N ALA A 171 -3.22 -33.63 -17.31
CA ALA A 171 -3.64 -34.67 -16.38
C ALA A 171 -5.16 -34.87 -16.40
N ARG A 172 -5.93 -33.78 -16.49
CA ARG A 172 -7.40 -33.83 -16.65
C ARG A 172 -7.80 -34.50 -17.96
N ASN A 173 -7.17 -34.15 -19.07
CA ASN A 173 -7.45 -34.76 -20.37
C ASN A 173 -7.10 -36.25 -20.38
N ALA A 174 -6.02 -36.65 -19.69
CA ALA A 174 -5.68 -38.06 -19.50
C ALA A 174 -6.75 -38.81 -18.66
N ALA A 175 -7.26 -38.19 -17.59
CA ALA A 175 -8.35 -38.75 -16.77
C ALA A 175 -9.72 -38.78 -17.48
N GLY A 176 -9.91 -38.02 -18.56
CA GLY A 176 -11.14 -37.97 -19.35
C GLY A 176 -11.22 -38.97 -20.51
N ARG A 177 -10.16 -39.76 -20.76
CA ARG A 177 -10.05 -40.69 -21.91
C ARG A 177 -11.14 -41.79 -21.89
N PRO A 178 -11.52 -42.35 -23.06
CA PRO A 178 -12.44 -43.48 -23.13
C PRO A 178 -11.95 -44.65 -22.25
N GLY A 179 -12.78 -45.10 -21.30
CA GLY A 179 -12.44 -46.16 -20.32
C GLY A 179 -12.13 -45.68 -18.90
N ALA A 180 -12.04 -44.38 -18.64
CA ALA A 180 -11.79 -43.85 -17.29
C ALA A 180 -13.05 -43.83 -16.39
N HIS A 181 -12.85 -44.03 -15.08
CA HIS A 181 -13.92 -44.16 -14.09
C HIS A 181 -14.78 -42.87 -14.00
N TRP A 182 -16.10 -43.01 -13.93
CA TRP A 182 -17.04 -41.88 -13.94
C TRP A 182 -16.86 -40.92 -12.74
N ALA A 183 -16.38 -41.42 -11.60
CA ALA A 183 -16.10 -40.63 -10.40
C ALA A 183 -14.94 -39.63 -10.54
N THR A 184 -14.03 -39.84 -11.51
CA THR A 184 -12.94 -38.91 -11.84
C THR A 184 -13.34 -37.78 -12.80
N ARG A 185 -14.56 -37.82 -13.36
CA ARG A 185 -15.06 -36.79 -14.30
C ARG A 185 -15.61 -35.53 -13.61
N SER A 186 -16.02 -35.61 -12.35
CA SER A 186 -16.81 -34.55 -11.71
C SER A 186 -16.00 -33.73 -10.72
N LYS A 187 -15.42 -32.63 -11.22
CA LYS A 187 -15.28 -31.33 -10.53
C LYS A 187 -14.67 -30.34 -11.52
N ALA A 188 -15.50 -29.85 -12.44
CA ALA A 188 -15.12 -28.72 -13.28
C ALA A 188 -14.91 -27.51 -12.36
N VAL A 189 -13.71 -26.95 -12.33
CA VAL A 189 -13.40 -25.74 -11.57
C VAL A 189 -14.17 -24.58 -12.22
N THR A 190 -15.28 -24.18 -11.60
CA THR A 190 -16.16 -23.08 -12.02
C THR A 190 -15.61 -21.73 -11.56
N GLY A 191 -14.40 -21.39 -12.01
CA GLY A 191 -13.76 -20.08 -11.76
C GLY A 191 -13.46 -19.34 -13.07
N GLU A 192 -13.28 -18.02 -13.00
CA GLU A 192 -12.88 -17.22 -14.16
C GLU A 192 -11.51 -17.62 -14.74
N LEU A 193 -10.66 -18.28 -13.95
CA LEU A 193 -9.36 -18.85 -14.34
C LEU A 193 -9.39 -20.39 -14.51
N GLY A 194 -10.54 -20.94 -14.91
CA GLY A 194 -10.82 -22.38 -14.91
C GLY A 194 -10.03 -23.25 -15.90
N SER A 195 -9.30 -22.65 -16.86
CA SER A 195 -8.44 -23.35 -17.85
C SER A 195 -7.23 -22.49 -18.20
N GLU A 196 -6.17 -23.12 -18.73
CA GLU A 196 -4.98 -22.43 -19.27
C GLU A 196 -5.38 -21.35 -20.28
N ALA A 197 -6.08 -21.72 -21.35
CA ALA A 197 -6.50 -20.81 -22.43
C ALA A 197 -7.36 -19.61 -21.96
N LYS A 198 -8.13 -19.76 -20.86
CA LYS A 198 -8.93 -18.66 -20.31
C LYS A 198 -8.08 -17.73 -19.44
N SER A 199 -7.12 -18.29 -18.72
CA SER A 199 -6.15 -17.52 -17.93
C SER A 199 -5.21 -16.75 -18.86
N GLU A 200 -4.78 -17.38 -19.95
CA GLU A 200 -3.96 -16.81 -21.03
C GLU A 200 -4.60 -15.56 -21.61
N ARG A 201 -5.85 -15.66 -22.08
CA ARG A 201 -6.59 -14.50 -22.62
C ARG A 201 -6.67 -13.29 -21.70
N ILE A 202 -6.72 -13.49 -20.38
CA ILE A 202 -6.91 -12.40 -19.40
C ILE A 202 -5.56 -11.86 -18.93
N LEU A 203 -4.62 -12.75 -18.63
CA LEU A 203 -3.35 -12.39 -18.01
C LEU A 203 -2.31 -11.97 -19.05
N ASP A 204 -2.26 -12.58 -20.23
CA ASP A 204 -1.39 -12.10 -21.32
C ASP A 204 -1.79 -10.69 -21.72
N ALA A 205 -3.08 -10.44 -21.95
CA ALA A 205 -3.55 -9.11 -22.30
C ALA A 205 -3.15 -8.05 -21.25
N ARG A 206 -3.14 -8.40 -19.95
CA ARG A 206 -2.73 -7.47 -18.89
C ARG A 206 -1.22 -7.28 -18.80
N ILE A 207 -0.44 -8.35 -18.95
CA ILE A 207 1.02 -8.32 -18.91
C ILE A 207 1.57 -7.65 -20.17
N GLU A 208 1.12 -8.03 -21.36
CA GLU A 208 1.57 -7.49 -22.65
C GLU A 208 1.13 -6.03 -22.87
N SER A 209 -0.01 -5.61 -22.30
CA SER A 209 -0.45 -4.21 -22.37
C SER A 209 0.38 -3.24 -21.52
N PHE A 210 1.28 -3.76 -20.67
CA PHE A 210 2.17 -2.93 -19.88
C PHE A 210 3.25 -2.31 -20.78
N ASP A 211 3.23 -0.98 -20.93
CA ASP A 211 4.18 -0.24 -21.75
C ASP A 211 5.56 -0.15 -21.07
N VAL A 212 6.32 -1.24 -21.18
CA VAL A 212 7.67 -1.37 -20.59
C VAL A 212 8.57 -0.23 -21.05
N GLU A 213 8.49 0.18 -22.32
CA GLU A 213 9.36 1.21 -22.88
C GLU A 213 9.03 2.59 -22.31
N ALA A 214 7.75 2.97 -22.21
CA ALA A 214 7.37 4.22 -21.55
C ALA A 214 7.80 4.26 -20.07
N VAL A 215 7.66 3.14 -19.35
CA VAL A 215 8.10 3.05 -17.95
C VAL A 215 9.62 3.09 -17.84
N ARG A 216 10.34 2.48 -18.78
CA ARG A 216 11.81 2.54 -18.86
C ARG A 216 12.32 3.96 -19.09
N LEU A 217 11.73 4.69 -20.03
CA LEU A 217 12.05 6.10 -20.27
C LEU A 217 11.82 6.94 -19.01
N ALA A 218 10.70 6.72 -18.31
CA ALA A 218 10.40 7.37 -17.05
C ALA A 218 11.42 7.02 -15.93
N SER A 219 11.94 5.80 -15.90
CA SER A 219 12.99 5.39 -14.94
C SER A 219 14.34 6.08 -15.20
N THR A 220 14.67 6.37 -16.47
CA THR A 220 15.91 7.06 -16.84
C THR A 220 15.86 8.58 -16.69
N GLY A 221 14.69 9.14 -16.33
CA GLY A 221 14.48 10.59 -16.26
C GLY A 221 14.32 11.28 -17.60
N GLU A 222 14.20 10.51 -18.69
CA GLU A 222 13.82 11.07 -19.98
C GLU A 222 12.34 11.46 -19.96
N LYS A 223 12.01 12.65 -20.47
CA LYS A 223 10.64 13.12 -20.54
C LYS A 223 9.85 12.25 -21.53
N VAL A 224 9.03 11.38 -20.99
CA VAL A 224 7.93 10.77 -21.75
C VAL A 224 6.94 11.90 -22.08
N MET A 225 6.79 12.20 -23.37
CA MET A 225 5.78 13.16 -23.82
C MET A 225 4.41 12.69 -23.32
N SER A 226 3.68 13.58 -22.67
CA SER A 226 2.32 13.29 -22.23
C SER A 226 1.43 12.96 -23.44
N ALA A 227 0.36 12.19 -23.22
CA ALA A 227 -0.58 11.86 -24.31
C ALA A 227 -1.09 13.12 -25.04
N ALA A 228 -1.24 14.24 -24.34
CA ALA A 228 -1.61 15.53 -24.94
C ALA A 228 -0.50 16.12 -25.82
N GLU A 229 0.76 15.97 -25.43
CA GLU A 229 1.92 16.42 -26.21
C GLU A 229 2.15 15.52 -27.44
N ILE A 230 1.89 14.21 -27.33
CA ILE A 230 1.91 13.28 -28.45
C ILE A 230 0.81 13.66 -29.46
N LEU A 231 -0.43 13.87 -29.01
CA LEU A 231 -1.55 14.26 -29.88
C LEU A 231 -1.32 15.63 -30.54
N ALA A 232 -0.69 16.57 -29.82
CA ALA A 232 -0.30 17.88 -30.35
C ALA A 232 0.83 17.76 -31.39
N ALA A 233 1.79 16.85 -31.18
CA ALA A 233 2.85 16.59 -32.14
C ALA A 233 2.32 15.90 -33.40
N GLU A 234 1.41 14.93 -33.25
CA GLU A 234 0.75 14.23 -34.35
C GLU A 234 -0.13 15.16 -35.19
N THR A 235 -0.93 16.01 -34.55
CA THR A 235 -1.75 17.01 -35.26
C THR A 235 -0.89 18.00 -36.02
N LYS A 236 0.21 18.49 -35.41
CA LYS A 236 1.16 19.37 -36.10
C LYS A 236 1.86 18.69 -37.28
N ALA A 237 2.28 17.43 -37.12
CA ALA A 237 2.89 16.65 -38.20
C ALA A 237 1.91 16.41 -39.36
N LEU A 238 0.64 16.14 -39.06
CA LEU A 238 -0.42 16.04 -40.06
C LEU A 238 -0.65 17.37 -40.79
N GLU A 239 -0.74 18.49 -40.09
CA GLU A 239 -0.88 19.81 -40.71
C GLU A 239 0.29 20.16 -41.63
N ASP A 240 1.52 19.84 -41.22
CA ASP A 240 2.71 20.10 -42.02
C ASP A 240 2.78 19.18 -43.25
N ALA A 241 2.36 17.91 -43.12
CA ALA A 241 2.19 16.99 -44.23
C ALA A 241 1.12 17.48 -45.23
N PHE A 242 -0.01 18.00 -44.74
CA PHE A 242 -1.06 18.59 -45.59
C PHE A 242 -0.55 19.84 -46.32
N LYS A 243 0.20 20.72 -45.66
CA LYS A 243 0.81 21.90 -46.31
C LYS A 243 1.81 21.48 -47.38
N ALA A 244 2.69 20.52 -47.10
CA ALA A 244 3.64 20.00 -48.07
C ALA A 244 2.94 19.34 -49.27
N GLY A 245 1.89 18.54 -49.01
CA GLY A 245 1.05 17.93 -50.05
C GLY A 245 0.34 18.96 -50.92
N ALA A 246 -0.22 20.02 -50.32
CA ALA A 246 -0.87 21.11 -51.04
C ALA A 246 0.13 21.89 -51.93
N VAL A 247 1.35 22.14 -51.46
CA VAL A 247 2.41 22.75 -52.27
C VAL A 247 2.82 21.84 -53.43
N ALA A 248 2.98 20.54 -53.19
CA ALA A 248 3.28 19.57 -54.24
C ALA A 248 2.15 19.43 -55.27
N ALA A 249 0.89 19.52 -54.84
CA ALA A 249 -0.29 19.51 -55.72
C ALA A 249 -0.37 20.79 -56.56
N ARG A 250 -0.14 21.98 -55.97
CA ARG A 250 -0.06 23.25 -56.72
C ARG A 250 1.07 23.25 -57.73
N LYS A 251 2.24 22.69 -57.39
CA LYS A 251 3.38 22.55 -58.30
C LYS A 251 3.05 21.63 -59.49
N ARG A 252 2.33 20.53 -59.25
CA ARG A 252 1.84 19.63 -60.30
C ARG A 252 0.74 20.26 -61.17
N GLY A 253 -0.22 20.96 -60.58
CA GLY A 253 -1.28 21.68 -61.31
C GLY A 253 -0.72 22.75 -62.25
N ARG A 254 0.27 23.53 -61.79
CA ARG A 254 1.01 24.49 -62.62
C ARG A 254 1.77 23.83 -63.77
N ALA A 255 2.37 22.66 -63.54
CA ALA A 255 3.06 21.90 -64.58
C ALA A 255 2.09 21.30 -65.63
N GLN A 256 0.82 21.11 -65.27
CA GLN A 256 -0.24 20.59 -66.14
C GLN A 256 -1.10 21.70 -66.79
N GLY A 257 -0.77 22.98 -66.58
CA GLY A 257 -1.44 24.11 -67.23
C GLY A 257 -2.77 24.54 -66.61
N PHE A 258 -3.10 24.07 -65.41
CA PHE A 258 -4.26 24.56 -64.66
C PHE A 258 -3.86 25.80 -63.84
N ASN A 259 -4.49 26.94 -64.13
CA ASN A 259 -4.41 28.17 -63.32
C ASN A 259 -5.54 28.22 -62.29
#